data_AF-A0A1M5S143-F1
#
_entry.id   AF-A0A1M5S143-F1
#
_cell.length_a   1.000
_cell.length_b   1.000
_cell.length_c   1.000
_cell.angle_alpha   90.00
_cell.angle_beta   90.00
_cell.angle_gamma   90.00
#
_symmetry.space_group_name_H-M   'P 1'
#
loop_
_entity.id
_entity.type
_entity.pdbx_description
1 polymer ?
#
loop_
_entity_poly.entity_id
_entity_poly.type
_entity_poly.pdbx_seq_one_letter_code
_entity_poly.pdbx_strand_id
1 'polypeptide(L)' 'MIIIDGQNVETVYYWLTVVPEAGPVIAEGSISGSEGVMRKVKNAKVARLALVDGPTVALQCHGGRNGTRWVRCRQDR' A
#
# COMPACT_ATOMS: atom_id res chain seq x y z
N MET A 1 2.64 -3.85 -7.47
CA MET A 1 3.03 -5.12 -6.80
C MET A 1 3.10 -4.91 -5.29
N ILE A 2 2.45 -5.76 -4.49
CA ILE A 2 2.58 -5.77 -3.03
C ILE A 2 3.82 -6.56 -2.63
N ILE A 3 4.62 -5.96 -1.74
CA ILE A 3 5.81 -6.55 -1.16
C ILE A 3 5.62 -6.59 0.36
N ILE A 4 5.73 -7.77 0.97
CA ILE A 4 5.62 -7.95 2.43
C ILE A 4 6.89 -8.59 2.92
N ASP A 5 7.52 -8.00 3.94
CA ASP A 5 8.77 -8.51 4.53
C ASP A 5 9.86 -8.84 3.48
N GLY A 6 9.93 -8.01 2.41
CA GLY A 6 10.89 -8.16 1.32
C GLY A 6 10.51 -9.16 0.22
N GLN A 7 9.37 -9.85 0.33
CA GLN A 7 8.90 -10.80 -0.67
C GLN A 7 7.77 -10.23 -1.53
N ASN A 8 7.85 -10.44 -2.85
CA ASN A 8 6.77 -10.12 -3.78
C ASN A 8 5.59 -11.08 -3.54
N VAL A 9 4.42 -10.53 -3.23
CA VAL A 9 3.25 -11.33 -2.85
C VAL A 9 2.23 -11.41 -3.98
N GLU A 10 1.74 -10.27 -4.47
CA GLU A 10 0.65 -10.21 -5.46
C GLU A 10 0.63 -8.85 -6.17
N THR A 11 0.27 -8.84 -7.45
CA THR A 11 -0.11 -7.61 -8.14
C THR A 11 -1.55 -7.25 -7.79
N VAL A 12 -1.75 -6.04 -7.26
CA VAL A 12 -3.05 -5.56 -6.79
C VAL A 12 -3.47 -4.31 -7.56
N TYR A 13 -4.77 -4.04 -7.59
CA TYR A 13 -5.29 -2.76 -8.05
C TYR A 13 -5.06 -1.69 -6.98
N TYR A 14 -4.79 -0.46 -7.40
CA TYR A 14 -4.65 0.67 -6.50
C TYR A 14 -5.25 1.94 -7.09
N TRP A 15 -5.79 2.79 -6.22
CA TRP A 15 -6.20 4.15 -6.53
C TRP A 15 -5.55 5.06 -5.51
N LEU A 16 -4.67 5.96 -5.95
CA LEU A 16 -3.88 6.83 -5.09
C LEU A 16 -3.97 8.27 -5.57
N THR A 17 -4.15 9.18 -4.62
CA THR A 17 -4.11 10.63 -4.84
C THR A 17 -2.88 11.19 -4.14
N VAL A 18 -2.07 11.95 -4.87
CA VAL A 18 -0.89 12.63 -4.30
C VAL A 18 -1.35 13.68 -3.29
N VAL A 19 -0.73 13.68 -2.11
CA VAL A 19 -1.00 14.70 -1.09
C VAL A 19 -0.22 15.98 -1.49
N PRO A 20 -0.88 17.15 -1.58
CA PRO A 20 -0.23 18.37 -2.05
C PRO A 20 0.73 18.98 -1.02
N GLU A 21 0.59 18.62 0.26
CA GLU A 21 1.41 19.13 1.34
C GLU A 21 2.71 18.32 1.51
N ALA A 22 3.82 19.03 1.72
CA ALA A 22 5.10 18.39 2.03
C ALA A 22 5.03 17.72 3.40
N GLY A 23 5.23 16.40 3.45
CA GLY A 23 5.22 15.64 4.69
C GLY A 23 5.62 14.18 4.51
N PRO A 24 5.56 13.38 5.58
CA PRO A 24 5.92 11.96 5.53
C PRO A 24 4.99 11.12 4.66
N VAL A 25 3.76 11.59 4.43
CA VAL A 25 2.75 10.95 3.58
C VAL A 25 2.77 11.66 2.23
N ILE A 26 2.99 10.90 1.17
CA ILE A 26 3.13 11.41 -0.19
C ILE A 26 1.89 11.13 -1.05
N ALA A 27 1.10 10.11 -0.68
CA ALA A 27 -0.16 9.80 -1.32
C ALA A 27 -1.10 9.09 -0.35
N GLU A 28 -2.40 9.17 -0.61
CA GLU A 28 -3.43 8.42 0.11
C GLU A 28 -4.37 7.75 -0.88
N GLY A 29 -5.04 6.68 -0.45
CA GLY A 29 -6.07 6.06 -1.26
C GLY A 29 -6.35 4.63 -0.85
N SER A 30 -6.60 3.77 -1.84
CA SER A 30 -6.97 2.39 -1.61
C SER A 30 -6.14 1.41 -2.43
N ILE A 31 -5.97 0.22 -1.86
CA ILE A 31 -5.48 -0.96 -2.57
C ILE A 31 -6.53 -2.06 -2.47
N SER A 32 -6.69 -2.84 -3.54
CA SER A 32 -7.67 -3.90 -3.63
C SER A 32 -7.07 -5.15 -4.26
N GLY A 33 -7.27 -6.29 -3.61
CA GLY A 33 -6.76 -7.59 -4.05
C GLY A 33 -7.44 -8.72 -3.29
N SER A 34 -6.86 -9.92 -3.35
CA SER A 34 -7.43 -11.07 -2.64
C SER A 34 -7.54 -10.81 -1.13
N GLU A 35 -8.61 -11.28 -0.48
CA GLU A 35 -8.80 -11.05 0.97
C GLU A 35 -7.65 -11.58 1.81
N GLY A 36 -7.08 -12.72 1.40
CA GLY A 36 -5.90 -13.31 2.03
C GLY A 36 -4.71 -12.36 2.01
N VAL A 37 -4.42 -11.73 0.85
CA VAL A 37 -3.34 -10.74 0.74
C VAL A 37 -3.66 -9.48 1.54
N MET A 38 -4.87 -8.95 1.47
CA MET A 38 -5.22 -7.75 2.24
C MET A 38 -5.24 -7.97 3.77
N ARG A 39 -5.43 -9.21 4.21
CA ARG A 39 -5.24 -9.61 5.61
C ARG A 39 -3.76 -9.63 5.99
N LYS A 40 -2.90 -10.17 5.12
CA LYS A 40 -1.43 -10.13 5.31
C LYS A 40 -0.92 -8.69 5.35
N VAL A 41 -1.32 -7.84 4.39
CA VAL A 41 -0.94 -6.42 4.34
C VAL A 41 -1.35 -5.68 5.61
N LYS A 42 -2.55 -5.95 6.15
CA LYS A 42 -3.01 -5.35 7.42
C LYS A 42 -2.14 -5.75 8.62
N ASN A 43 -1.66 -7.00 8.65
CA ASN A 43 -0.96 -7.56 9.80
C ASN A 43 0.57 -7.50 9.67
N ALA A 44 1.08 -7.12 8.50
CA ALA A 44 2.50 -7.02 8.23
C ALA A 44 3.14 -5.91 9.07
N LYS A 45 4.37 -6.16 9.56
CA LYS A 45 5.18 -5.10 10.17
C LYS A 45 5.60 -4.08 9.11
N VAL A 46 5.97 -4.58 7.92
CA VAL A 46 6.36 -3.76 6.78
C VAL A 46 5.66 -4.29 5.53
N ALA A 47 4.83 -3.45 4.94
CA ALA A 47 4.23 -3.68 3.63
C ALA A 47 4.57 -2.51 2.71
N ARG A 48 4.87 -2.82 1.45
CA ARG A 48 5.20 -1.85 0.41
C ARG A 48 4.39 -2.10 -0.84
N LEU A 49 4.21 -1.05 -1.62
CA LEU A 49 3.63 -1.09 -2.96
C LEU A 49 4.68 -0.58 -3.95
N ALA A 50 5.11 -1.44 -4.86
CA ALA A 50 5.82 -1.01 -6.06
C ALA A 50 4.80 -0.55 -7.10
N LEU A 51 4.85 0.74 -7.44
CA LEU A 51 4.05 1.36 -8.48
C LEU A 51 4.60 0.95 -9.86
N VAL A 52 3.73 0.84 -10.86
CA VAL A 52 4.11 0.34 -12.19
C VAL A 52 5.21 1.18 -12.83
N ASP A 53 5.04 2.51 -12.82
CA ASP A 53 6.00 3.46 -13.42
C ASP A 53 6.53 4.45 -12.38
N GLY A 54 6.64 4.01 -11.12
CA GLY A 54 6.92 4.92 -10.01
C GLY A 54 7.77 4.31 -8.91
N PRO A 55 8.00 5.07 -7.82
CA PRO A 55 8.76 4.57 -6.70
C PRO A 55 8.03 3.44 -5.96
N THR A 56 8.80 2.66 -5.21
CA THR A 56 8.24 1.82 -4.16
C THR A 56 7.89 2.69 -2.97
N VAL A 57 6.68 2.52 -2.44
CA VAL A 57 6.17 3.29 -1.31
C VAL A 57 5.82 2.37 -0.14
N ALA A 58 6.12 2.83 1.08
CA ALA A 58 5.71 2.13 2.29
C ALA A 58 4.21 2.34 2.53
N LEU A 59 3.50 1.27 2.88
CA LEU A 59 2.07 1.30 3.13
C LEU A 59 1.78 1.39 4.62
N GLN A 60 0.95 2.36 4.99
CA GLN A 60 0.32 2.42 6.30
C GLN A 60 -1.18 2.17 6.15
N CYS A 61 -1.65 1.01 6.58
CA CYS A 61 -3.08 0.68 6.60
C CYS A 61 -3.80 1.43 7.73
N HIS A 62 -4.97 2.01 7.43
CA HIS A 62 -5.81 2.65 8.44
C HIS A 62 -7.29 2.27 8.33
N GLY A 63 -7.65 1.29 7.49
CA GLY A 63 -9.02 0.77 7.43
C GLY A 63 -9.29 -0.11 6.20
N GLY A 64 -10.57 -0.39 5.97
CA GLY A 64 -11.07 -1.12 4.80
C GLY A 64 -11.69 -2.48 5.12
N ARG A 65 -12.42 -3.03 4.16
CA ARG A 65 -13.17 -4.31 4.26
C ARG A 65 -13.16 -5.04 2.92
N ASN A 66 -13.51 -6.34 2.92
CA ASN A 66 -13.80 -7.16 1.73
C ASN A 66 -12.73 -7.03 0.62
N GLY A 67 -11.47 -7.34 0.94
CA GLY A 67 -10.39 -7.27 -0.05
C GLY A 67 -9.95 -5.85 -0.46
N THR A 68 -10.40 -4.82 0.26
CA THR A 68 -9.93 -3.44 0.09
C THR A 68 -9.30 -2.90 1.38
N ARG A 69 -8.22 -2.12 1.24
CA ARG A 69 -7.57 -1.40 2.33
C ARG A 69 -7.39 0.07 1.99
N TRP A 70 -7.72 0.92 2.95
CA TRP A 70 -7.37 2.34 2.90
C TRP A 70 -5.96 2.51 3.43
N VAL A 71 -5.13 3.19 2.64
CA VAL A 71 -3.69 3.31 2.88
C VAL A 71 -3.23 4.74 2.77
N ARG A 72 -2.24 5.06 3.61
CA ARG A 72 -1.34 6.19 3.41
C ARG A 72 -0.01 5.65 2.90
N CYS A 73 0.46 6.23 1.80
CA CYS A 73 1.75 5.91 1.21
C CYS A 73 2.79 6.88 1.76
N ARG A 74 3.88 6.32 2.26
CA ARG A 74 5.04 7.08 2.75
C ARG A 74 6.23 6.81 1.86
N GLN A 75 7.12 7.79 1.77
CA GLN A 75 8.39 7.60 1.08
C GLN A 75 9.20 6.50 1.79
N ASP A 76 9.61 5.48 1.04
CA ASP A 76 10.48 4.42 1.56
C ASP A 76 11.87 5.02 1.75
N ARG A 77 12.43 4.94 2.96
CA ARG A 77 13.77 5.42 3.31
C ARG A 77 14.79 4.31 3.14
#